data_AF-N8V809-F1
#
_entry.id   AF-N8V809-F1
#
_cell.length_a   1.000
_cell.length_b   1.000
_cell.length_c   1.000
_cell.angle_alpha   90.00
_cell.angle_beta   90.00
_cell.angle_gamma   90.00
#
_symmetry.space_group_name_H-M   'P 1'
#
loop_
_entity.id
_entity.type
_entity.pdbx_description
1 polymer ?
#
loop_
_entity_poly.entity_id
_entity_poly.type
_entity_poly.pdbx_seq_one_letter_code
_entity_poly.pdbx_strand_id
1 'polypeptide(L)'
;MTEKIVYQYDASGLYLGTTIADESPLEQGVFHLPAHCTETTVPATWAEDQHPRWDGLTWQLVAKPKLTVAESPEQKLADFLKNNPDVLNLIHAE
;
A
#
# COMPACT_ATOMS: atom_id res chain seq x y z
N MET A 1 1.95 -14.09 -31.66
CA MET A 1 1.06 -13.65 -30.58
C MET A 1 1.45 -12.23 -30.25
N THR A 2 0.48 -11.32 -30.28
CA THR A 2 0.68 -9.95 -29.81
C THR A 2 0.27 -9.91 -28.36
N GLU A 3 1.14 -9.35 -27.53
CA GLU A 3 0.98 -9.30 -26.08
C GLU A 3 0.85 -7.84 -25.64
N LYS A 4 -0.02 -7.58 -24.67
CA LYS A 4 -0.20 -6.26 -24.06
C LYS A 4 0.02 -6.34 -22.55
N ILE A 5 0.78 -5.38 -22.01
CA ILE A 5 0.93 -5.25 -20.57
C ILE A 5 -0.35 -4.65 -19.97
N VAL A 6 -0.89 -5.32 -18.97
CA VAL A 6 -2.06 -4.87 -18.19
C VAL A 6 -1.73 -4.86 -16.70
N TYR A 7 -2.50 -4.11 -15.93
CA TYR A 7 -2.25 -3.85 -14.51
C TYR A 7 -3.22 -4.65 -13.65
N GLN A 8 -2.67 -5.49 -12.77
CA GLN A 8 -3.44 -6.39 -11.93
C GLN A 8 -3.73 -5.78 -10.56
N TYR A 9 -4.92 -6.05 -10.05
CA TYR A 9 -5.36 -5.71 -8.69
C TYR A 9 -5.95 -6.93 -7.97
N ASP A 10 -6.06 -6.86 -6.65
CA ASP A 10 -6.71 -7.90 -5.83
C ASP A 10 -8.24 -7.73 -5.75
N ALA A 11 -8.92 -8.61 -5.00
CA ALA A 11 -10.37 -8.52 -4.80
C ALA A 11 -10.84 -7.23 -4.12
N SER A 12 -9.96 -6.50 -3.43
CA SER A 12 -10.24 -5.20 -2.82
C SER A 12 -9.92 -4.01 -3.75
N GLY A 13 -9.26 -4.28 -4.88
CA GLY A 13 -8.79 -3.31 -5.85
C GLY A 13 -7.34 -2.87 -5.65
N LEU A 14 -6.59 -3.40 -4.68
CA LEU A 14 -5.21 -2.98 -4.43
C LEU A 14 -4.28 -3.47 -5.55
N TYR A 15 -3.40 -2.59 -6.03
CA TYR A 15 -2.44 -2.92 -7.08
C TYR A 15 -1.47 -4.02 -6.67
N LEU A 16 -1.32 -5.04 -7.53
CA LEU A 16 -0.43 -6.19 -7.31
C LEU A 16 0.80 -6.16 -8.22
N GLY A 17 0.66 -5.69 -9.45
CA GLY A 17 1.74 -5.71 -10.43
C GLY A 17 1.22 -5.65 -11.87
N THR A 18 2.08 -5.97 -12.82
CA THR A 18 1.72 -6.09 -14.23
C THR A 18 1.66 -7.55 -14.67
N THR A 19 0.77 -7.83 -15.62
CA THR A 19 0.69 -9.12 -16.30
C THR A 19 0.46 -8.91 -17.79
N ILE A 20 0.35 -10.00 -18.56
CA ILE A 20 0.17 -9.99 -20.01
C ILE A 20 -1.28 -10.33 -20.34
N ALA A 21 -1.86 -9.59 -21.28
CA ALA A 21 -3.09 -9.92 -21.97
C ALA A 21 -2.78 -10.35 -23.41
N ASP A 22 -3.40 -11.44 -23.84
CA ASP A 22 -3.24 -11.99 -25.18
C ASP A 22 -4.26 -11.37 -26.15
N GLU A 23 -3.83 -11.14 -27.39
CA GLU A 23 -4.73 -10.74 -28.47
C GLU A 23 -5.71 -11.88 -28.85
N SER A 24 -6.95 -11.52 -29.14
CA SER A 24 -7.99 -12.43 -29.60
C SER A 24 -7.60 -13.05 -30.95
N PRO A 25 -7.66 -14.38 -31.10
CA PRO A 25 -7.37 -15.02 -32.37
C PRO A 25 -8.44 -14.74 -33.44
N LEU A 26 -9.62 -14.24 -33.04
CA LEU A 26 -10.75 -13.97 -33.94
C LEU A 26 -10.82 -12.49 -34.34
N GLU A 27 -10.34 -11.59 -33.49
CA GLU A 27 -10.53 -10.14 -33.63
C GLU A 27 -9.19 -9.42 -33.41
N GLN A 28 -8.61 -8.95 -34.51
CA GLN A 28 -7.35 -8.22 -34.46
C GLN A 28 -7.51 -6.89 -33.70
N GLY A 29 -6.63 -6.64 -32.74
CA GLY A 29 -6.64 -5.47 -31.87
C GLY A 29 -7.48 -5.61 -30.59
N VAL A 30 -8.24 -6.72 -30.42
CA VAL A 30 -8.99 -7.00 -29.19
C VAL A 30 -8.13 -7.87 -28.27
N PHE A 31 -8.00 -7.50 -27.00
CA PHE A 31 -7.19 -8.24 -26.02
C PHE A 31 -8.06 -8.85 -24.93
N HIS A 32 -7.79 -10.10 -24.57
CA HIS A 32 -8.47 -10.79 -23.48
C HIS A 32 -7.81 -10.45 -22.15
N LEU A 33 -8.43 -9.55 -21.39
CA LEU A 33 -7.94 -9.19 -20.06
C LEU A 33 -8.15 -10.36 -19.09
N PRO A 34 -7.12 -10.77 -18.35
CA PRO A 34 -7.28 -11.66 -17.21
C PRO A 34 -8.19 -11.05 -16.14
N ALA A 35 -8.72 -11.90 -15.26
CA ALA A 35 -9.50 -11.44 -14.13
C ALA A 35 -8.71 -10.43 -13.27
N HIS A 36 -9.42 -9.42 -12.77
CA HIS A 36 -8.86 -8.36 -11.93
C HIS A 36 -7.70 -7.58 -12.59
N CYS A 37 -7.82 -7.33 -13.88
CA CYS A 37 -6.88 -6.51 -14.63
C CYS A 37 -7.55 -5.29 -15.24
N THR A 38 -6.76 -4.25 -15.50
CA THR A 38 -7.15 -3.07 -16.26
C THR A 38 -6.03 -2.66 -17.21
N GLU A 39 -6.39 -2.09 -18.34
CA GLU A 39 -5.44 -1.46 -19.27
C GLU A 39 -5.03 -0.06 -18.83
N THR A 40 -5.76 0.53 -17.86
CA THR A 40 -5.45 1.84 -17.32
C THR A 40 -4.16 1.78 -16.54
N THR A 41 -3.21 2.63 -16.95
CA THR A 41 -1.89 2.73 -16.30
C THR A 41 -2.01 3.14 -14.84
N VAL A 42 -1.36 2.39 -13.95
CA VAL A 42 -1.14 2.80 -12.56
C VAL A 42 -0.26 4.06 -12.52
N PRO A 43 -0.41 4.96 -11.53
CA PRO A 43 0.51 6.09 -11.34
C PRO A 43 1.97 5.63 -11.30
N ALA A 44 2.88 6.36 -11.95
CA ALA A 44 4.29 5.94 -12.05
C ALA A 44 5.01 5.92 -10.69
N THR A 45 4.58 6.77 -9.75
CA THR A 45 5.13 6.87 -8.39
C THR A 45 4.03 7.22 -7.40
N TRP A 46 4.24 6.86 -6.13
CA TRP A 46 3.39 7.22 -5.00
C TRP A 46 4.22 7.25 -3.71
N ALA A 47 3.70 7.89 -2.66
CA ALA A 47 4.38 7.95 -1.37
C ALA A 47 4.45 6.57 -0.70
N GLU A 48 5.45 6.35 0.17
CA GLU A 48 5.64 5.05 0.83
C GLU A 48 4.43 4.62 1.66
N ASP A 49 3.74 5.59 2.29
CA ASP A 49 2.54 5.42 3.10
C ASP A 49 1.25 5.34 2.26
N GLN A 50 1.35 5.32 0.94
CA GLN A 50 0.23 5.19 0.01
C GLN A 50 0.33 3.91 -0.81
N HIS A 51 -0.81 3.45 -1.32
CA HIS A 51 -0.91 2.34 -2.27
C HIS A 51 -2.01 2.62 -3.30
N PRO A 52 -1.80 2.34 -4.59
CA PRO A 52 -2.85 2.47 -5.59
C PRO A 52 -3.96 1.43 -5.40
N ARG A 53 -5.21 1.88 -5.51
CA ARG A 53 -6.42 1.06 -5.45
C ARG A 53 -7.32 1.40 -6.63
N TRP A 54 -7.71 0.38 -7.39
CA TRP A 54 -8.68 0.47 -8.46
C TRP A 54 -10.10 0.63 -7.90
N ASP A 55 -10.83 1.64 -8.38
CA ASP A 55 -12.23 1.90 -7.98
C ASP A 55 -13.26 1.40 -9.01
N GLY A 56 -12.80 0.77 -10.10
CA GLY A 56 -13.63 0.35 -11.24
C GLY A 56 -13.45 1.23 -12.48
N LEU A 57 -12.89 2.43 -12.34
CA LEU A 57 -12.69 3.38 -13.42
C LEU A 57 -11.29 4.01 -13.42
N THR A 58 -10.75 4.29 -12.23
CA THR A 58 -9.47 4.98 -12.04
C THR A 58 -8.68 4.41 -10.87
N TRP A 59 -7.38 4.69 -10.85
CA TRP A 59 -6.51 4.40 -9.72
C TRP A 59 -6.56 5.53 -8.70
N GLN A 60 -6.94 5.20 -7.46
CA GLN A 60 -6.96 6.09 -6.31
C GLN A 60 -5.81 5.74 -5.37
N LEU A 61 -5.06 6.74 -4.88
CA LEU A 61 -4.02 6.51 -3.88
C LEU A 61 -4.65 6.47 -2.49
N VAL A 62 -4.60 5.31 -1.84
CA VAL A 62 -5.13 5.10 -0.49
C VAL A 62 -3.99 4.96 0.52
N ALA A 63 -4.23 5.33 1.78
CA ALA A 63 -3.24 5.17 2.83
C ALA A 63 -3.01 3.68 3.16
N LYS A 64 -1.75 3.30 3.33
CA LYS A 64 -1.39 1.99 3.88
C LYS A 64 -1.70 1.93 5.38
N PRO A 65 -2.12 0.77 5.91
CA PRO A 65 -2.23 0.58 7.34
C PRO A 65 -0.88 0.85 8.00
N LYS A 66 -0.85 1.80 8.94
CA LYS A 66 0.34 2.01 9.77
C LYS A 66 0.42 0.86 10.76
N LEU A 67 1.44 0.03 10.62
CA LEU A 67 1.81 -0.89 11.69
C LEU A 67 2.24 -0.04 12.87
N THR A 68 1.47 -0.07 13.95
CA THR A 68 1.89 0.53 15.23
C THR A 68 3.07 -0.27 15.74
N VAL A 69 4.28 0.25 15.54
CA VAL A 69 5.47 -0.29 16.20
C VAL A 69 5.26 -0.07 17.69
N ALA A 70 5.28 -1.15 18.48
CA ALA A 70 5.21 -1.04 19.93
C ALA A 70 6.41 -0.19 20.39
N GLU A 71 6.15 0.87 21.15
CA GLU A 71 7.21 1.71 21.72
C GLU A 71 8.19 0.83 22.51
N SER A 72 9.48 1.13 22.37
CA SER A 72 10.49 0.40 23.13
C SER A 72 10.29 0.63 24.63
N PRO A 73 10.71 -0.31 25.50
CA PRO A 73 10.61 -0.14 26.95
C PRO A 73 11.24 1.16 27.46
N GLU A 74 12.34 1.60 26.84
CA GLU A 74 13.05 2.83 27.17
C GLU A 74 12.23 4.07 26.82
N GLN A 75 11.58 4.07 25.65
CA GLN A 75 10.71 5.16 25.23
C GLN A 75 9.50 5.28 26.16
N LYS A 76 8.87 4.15 26.49
CA LYS A 76 7.77 4.09 27.46
C LYS A 76 8.20 4.62 28.83
N LEU A 77 9.39 4.23 29.30
CA LEU A 77 9.94 4.71 30.56
C LEU A 77 10.21 6.22 30.51
N ALA A 78 10.82 6.71 29.43
CA ALA A 78 11.10 8.14 29.25
C ALA A 78 9.82 8.97 29.25
N ASP A 79 8.80 8.53 28.51
CA ASP A 79 7.49 9.20 28.46
C ASP A 79 6.77 9.13 29.81
N PHE A 80 6.87 7.99 30.51
CA PHE A 80 6.35 7.86 31.87
C PHE A 80 7.02 8.85 32.83
N LEU A 81 8.36 8.90 32.88
CA LEU A 81 9.10 9.80 33.78
C LEU A 81 8.86 11.27 33.44
N LYS A 82 8.76 11.61 32.15
CA LYS A 82 8.41 12.96 31.70
C LYS A 82 7.04 13.41 32.20
N ASN A 83 6.07 12.49 32.23
CA ASN A 83 4.71 12.75 32.70
C ASN A 83 4.58 12.68 34.23
N ASN A 84 5.56 12.11 34.94
CA ASN A 84 5.56 11.92 36.39
C ASN A 84 6.89 12.42 37.00
N PRO A 85 7.08 13.76 37.09
CA PRO A 85 8.35 14.34 37.57
C PRO A 85 8.62 14.07 39.05
N ASP A 86 7.59 13.79 39.85
CA ASP A 86 7.70 13.35 41.24
C ASP A 86 8.39 12.00 41.37
N VAL A 87 8.07 11.05 40.48
CA VAL A 87 8.75 9.74 40.42
C VAL A 87 10.21 9.92 40.01
N LEU A 88 10.48 10.82 39.05
CA LEU A 88 11.85 11.16 38.66
C LEU A 88 12.64 11.76 39.84
N ASN A 89 12.04 12.69 40.58
CA ASN A 89 12.66 13.30 41.76
C ASN A 89 12.94 12.27 42.86
N LEU A 90 12.05 11.28 43.05
CA LEU A 90 12.28 10.19 44.01
C LEU A 90 13.49 9.33 43.62
N ILE A 91 13.69 9.07 42.33
CA ILE A 91 14.86 8.31 41.84
C ILE A 91 16.17 9.09 42.08
N HIS A 92 16.13 10.42 42.02
CA HIS A 92 17.29 11.29 42.25
C HIS A 92 17.52 11.67 43.72
N ALA A 93 16.61 11.31 44.62
CA ALA A 93 16.75 11.54 46.05
C ALA A 93 17.63 10.44 46.67
N GLU A 94 18.95 10.59 46.55
CA GLU A 94 19.94 9.95 47.43
C GLU A 94 20.28 10.84 48.62
#